data_AF-A0A6J4YBW9-F1
#
_entry.id   AF-A0A6J4YBW9-F1
#
_cell.length_a   1.000
_cell.length_b   1.000
_cell.length_c   1.000
_cell.angle_alpha   90.00
_cell.angle_beta   90.00
_cell.angle_gamma   90.00
#
_symmetry.space_group_name_H-M   'P 1'
#
loop_
_entity.id
_entity.type
_entity.pdbx_description
1 polymer ?
#
loop_
_entity_poly.entity_id
_entity_poly.type
_entity_poly.pdbx_seq_one_letter_code
_entity_poly.pdbx_strand_id
1 'polypeptide(L)'
;MHLQWLSEVRELWVLPIRFTQKVVAELSGPPSAGDIANAVDKGYRWRKLSGPNKYELARIYSDRIAITNYDPNTLTNKEREKLYRLANRTPENHALVDIERGYPGGDFPIFGSFKLRSLNAILAFLAHTIEKTPEFEVAPDPRTGPVKENPIRTMDIQLTDSEPDSDLRVKFAGKYYAVPNTNWDREAFIILYKLFQVTVTDVSAVGIPVTIAK
;
A
#
# COMPACT_ATOMS: atom_id res chain seq x y z
N MET A 1 -15.41 -5.23 2.95
CA MET A 1 -16.10 -6.40 2.37
C MET A 1 -15.85 -6.58 0.88
N HIS A 2 -16.23 -5.65 -0.02
CA HIS A 2 -16.06 -5.89 -1.46
C HIS A 2 -14.62 -6.20 -1.91
N LEU A 3 -13.66 -5.38 -1.46
CA LEU A 3 -12.23 -5.61 -1.76
C LEU A 3 -11.71 -6.92 -1.13
N GLN A 4 -12.20 -7.29 0.06
CA GLN A 4 -11.84 -8.55 0.71
C GLN A 4 -12.34 -9.74 -0.11
N TRP A 5 -13.60 -9.71 -0.56
CA TRP A 5 -14.14 -10.74 -1.45
C TRP A 5 -13.29 -10.88 -2.72
N LEU A 6 -12.97 -9.77 -3.39
CA LEU A 6 -12.10 -9.78 -4.58
C LEU A 6 -10.72 -10.39 -4.27
N SER A 7 -10.15 -10.10 -3.09
CA SER A 7 -8.89 -10.69 -2.65
C SER A 7 -9.01 -12.20 -2.42
N GLU A 8 -10.09 -12.67 -1.81
CA GLU A 8 -10.35 -14.09 -1.55
C GLU A 8 -10.52 -14.89 -2.85
N VAL A 9 -11.15 -14.32 -3.87
CA VAL A 9 -11.29 -14.95 -5.20
C VAL A 9 -10.08 -14.69 -6.13
N ARG A 10 -9.03 -14.04 -5.62
CA ARG A 10 -7.78 -13.71 -6.35
C ARG A 10 -7.97 -12.81 -7.58
N GLU A 11 -8.99 -11.97 -7.54
CA GLU A 11 -9.27 -10.97 -8.57
C GLU A 11 -8.90 -9.54 -8.13
N LEU A 12 -8.41 -9.36 -6.91
CA LEU A 12 -7.84 -8.10 -6.45
C LEU A 12 -6.34 -8.03 -6.70
N TRP A 13 -5.92 -7.02 -7.44
CA TRP A 13 -4.53 -6.73 -7.75
C TRP A 13 -4.05 -5.53 -6.95
N VAL A 14 -3.03 -5.75 -6.11
CA VAL A 14 -2.38 -4.68 -5.33
C VAL A 14 -0.94 -4.58 -5.79
N LEU A 15 -0.68 -3.76 -6.81
CA LEU A 15 0.59 -3.74 -7.53
C LEU A 15 1.11 -2.33 -7.78
N PRO A 16 2.44 -2.15 -7.88
CA PRO A 16 3.02 -0.89 -8.33
C PRO A 16 2.66 -0.60 -9.79
N ILE A 17 2.27 0.64 -10.06
CA ILE A 17 1.99 1.12 -11.40
C ILE A 17 3.32 1.38 -12.10
N ARG A 18 3.70 0.48 -13.00
CA ARG A 18 4.99 0.53 -13.71
C ARG A 18 4.84 0.98 -15.15
N PHE A 19 5.42 2.11 -15.55
CA PHE A 19 5.45 2.52 -16.96
C PHE A 19 6.77 3.21 -17.31
N THR A 20 7.10 3.21 -18.61
CA THR A 20 8.27 3.89 -19.15
C THR A 20 7.82 5.15 -19.87
N GLN A 21 8.23 6.31 -19.36
CA GLN A 21 8.09 7.56 -20.08
C GLN A 21 9.25 7.69 -21.07
N LYS A 22 8.95 8.02 -22.32
CA LYS A 22 9.94 8.23 -23.37
C LYS A 22 9.80 9.63 -23.96
N VAL A 23 10.92 10.31 -24.11
CA VAL A 23 11.00 11.62 -24.77
C VAL A 23 12.03 11.51 -25.87
N VAL A 24 11.63 11.87 -27.10
CA VAL A 24 12.54 11.96 -28.24
C VAL A 24 12.85 13.42 -28.50
N ALA A 25 14.13 13.75 -28.57
CA ALA A 25 14.61 15.09 -28.84
C ALA A 25 15.68 15.07 -29.94
N GLU A 26 15.63 16.06 -30.82
CA GLU A 26 16.69 16.37 -31.76
C GLU A 26 17.53 17.50 -31.17
N LEU A 27 18.80 17.22 -30.92
CA LEU A 27 19.71 18.15 -30.27
C LEU A 27 20.57 18.86 -31.32
N SER A 28 21.07 20.05 -30.99
CA SER A 28 22.00 20.78 -31.85
C SER A 28 23.36 20.07 -31.99
N GLY A 29 23.69 19.18 -31.05
CA GLY A 29 24.92 18.40 -31.01
C GLY A 29 24.79 17.18 -30.09
N PRO A 30 25.86 16.38 -29.93
CA PRO A 30 25.86 15.29 -28.98
C PRO A 30 25.72 15.81 -27.52
N PRO A 31 25.04 15.06 -26.63
CA PRO A 31 24.91 15.42 -25.22
C PRO A 31 26.28 15.61 -24.58
N SER A 32 26.42 16.65 -23.75
CA SER A 32 27.63 16.85 -22.96
C SER A 32 27.72 15.81 -21.83
N ALA A 33 28.91 15.67 -21.23
CA ALA A 33 29.07 14.84 -20.03
C ALA A 33 28.15 15.29 -18.88
N GLY A 34 27.89 16.60 -18.77
CA GLY A 34 26.97 17.16 -17.77
C GLY A 34 25.51 16.77 -18.03
N ASP A 35 25.07 16.75 -19.31
CA ASP A 35 23.72 16.31 -19.68
C ASP A 35 23.49 14.83 -19.36
N ILE A 36 24.52 14.01 -19.60
CA ILE A 36 24.49 12.58 -19.28
C ILE A 36 24.41 12.38 -17.77
N ALA A 37 25.27 13.05 -16.99
CA ALA A 37 25.27 12.96 -15.53
C ALA A 37 23.92 13.40 -14.93
N ASN A 38 23.38 14.55 -15.37
CA ASN A 38 22.09 15.07 -14.91
C ASN A 38 20.93 14.13 -15.22
N ALA A 39 20.96 13.46 -16.37
CA ALA A 39 19.92 12.52 -16.74
C ALA A 39 19.97 11.26 -15.88
N VAL A 40 21.16 10.70 -15.65
CA VAL A 40 21.34 9.53 -14.78
C VAL A 40 20.89 9.83 -13.36
N ASP A 41 21.27 10.99 -12.82
CA ASP A 41 20.84 11.46 -11.49
C ASP A 41 19.31 11.56 -11.38
N LYS A 42 18.65 12.01 -12.45
CA LYS A 42 17.18 12.07 -12.54
C LYS A 42 16.51 10.75 -12.92
N GLY A 43 17.27 9.65 -13.02
CA GLY A 43 16.76 8.31 -13.34
C GLY A 43 16.42 8.07 -14.82
N TYR A 44 16.91 8.92 -15.72
CA TYR A 44 16.77 8.75 -17.17
C TYR A 44 17.91 7.92 -17.75
N ARG A 45 17.59 7.15 -18.80
CA ARG A 45 18.55 6.44 -19.64
C ARG A 45 18.52 7.04 -21.05
N TRP A 46 19.70 7.20 -21.65
CA TRP A 46 19.85 7.72 -23.01
C TRP A 46 20.00 6.61 -24.03
N ARG A 47 19.47 6.85 -25.22
CA ARG A 47 19.72 6.03 -26.41
C ARG A 47 19.81 6.93 -27.64
N LYS A 48 20.90 6.84 -28.41
CA LYS A 48 20.98 7.51 -29.72
C LYS A 48 20.07 6.78 -30.71
N LEU A 49 19.26 7.54 -31.43
CA LEU A 49 18.39 7.04 -32.49
C LEU A 49 19.04 7.21 -33.87
N SER A 50 18.46 6.56 -34.88
CA SER A 50 18.89 6.71 -36.27
C SER A 50 18.62 8.14 -36.75
N GLY A 51 19.67 8.89 -37.05
CA GLY A 51 19.62 10.28 -37.53
C GLY A 51 20.69 11.17 -36.91
N PRO A 52 20.95 12.35 -37.49
CA PRO A 52 21.85 13.33 -36.90
C PRO A 52 21.25 13.81 -35.57
N ASN A 53 22.01 13.66 -34.49
CA ASN A 53 21.69 14.19 -33.15
C ASN A 53 20.27 13.89 -32.61
N LYS A 54 19.66 12.77 -33.02
CA LYS A 54 18.39 12.31 -32.45
C LYS A 54 18.63 11.37 -31.28
N TYR A 55 18.03 11.69 -30.15
CA TYR A 55 18.19 10.95 -28.91
C TYR A 55 16.83 10.66 -28.27
N GLU A 56 16.74 9.50 -27.63
CA GLU A 56 15.64 9.11 -26.77
C GLU A 56 16.12 9.12 -25.31
N LEU A 57 15.36 9.77 -24.44
CA LEU A 57 15.46 9.63 -23.00
C LEU A 57 14.31 8.76 -22.52
N ALA A 58 14.61 7.78 -21.66
CA ALA A 58 13.62 6.92 -21.06
C ALA A 58 13.74 6.92 -19.53
N ARG A 59 12.63 7.05 -18.81
CA ARG A 59 12.55 6.90 -17.34
C ARG A 59 11.47 5.91 -16.97
N ILE A 60 11.77 5.04 -16.02
CA ILE A 60 10.80 4.08 -15.47
C ILE A 60 10.22 4.68 -14.19
N TYR A 61 8.90 4.66 -14.08
CA TYR A 61 8.16 5.03 -12.87
C TYR A 61 7.56 3.78 -12.23
N SER A 62 7.56 3.71 -10.90
CA SER A 62 7.05 2.54 -10.15
C SER A 62 6.72 2.81 -8.67
N ASP A 63 6.57 4.07 -8.30
CA ASP A 63 6.47 4.58 -6.93
C ASP A 63 5.02 4.71 -6.42
N ARG A 64 4.03 4.46 -7.27
CA ARG A 64 2.61 4.50 -6.93
C ARG A 64 2.02 3.09 -6.92
N ILE A 65 1.15 2.80 -5.96
CA ILE A 65 0.40 1.53 -5.88
C ILE A 65 -1.03 1.73 -6.40
N ALA A 66 -1.51 0.76 -7.17
CA ALA A 66 -2.92 0.63 -7.55
C ALA A 66 -3.53 -0.62 -6.90
N ILE A 67 -4.79 -0.49 -6.50
CA ILE A 67 -5.68 -1.55 -6.04
C ILE A 67 -6.80 -1.67 -7.08
N THR A 68 -6.75 -2.70 -7.92
CA THR A 68 -7.60 -2.85 -9.09
C THR A 68 -8.24 -4.23 -9.16
N ASN A 69 -9.34 -4.37 -9.91
CA ASN A 69 -9.93 -5.67 -10.23
C ASN A 69 -9.47 -6.25 -11.58
N TYR A 70 -8.39 -5.71 -12.11
CA TYR A 70 -7.71 -6.13 -13.34
C TYR A 70 -6.21 -6.06 -13.10
N ASP A 71 -5.42 -6.91 -13.77
CA ASP A 71 -3.96 -6.85 -13.65
C ASP A 71 -3.41 -5.60 -14.37
N PRO A 72 -2.81 -4.63 -13.64
CA PRO A 72 -2.24 -3.44 -14.27
C PRO A 72 -1.13 -3.74 -15.28
N ASN A 73 -0.48 -4.90 -15.22
CA ASN A 73 0.58 -5.28 -16.16
C ASN A 73 0.06 -5.69 -17.54
N THR A 74 -1.22 -6.05 -17.65
CA THR A 74 -1.88 -6.33 -18.93
C THR A 74 -2.15 -5.06 -19.74
N LEU A 75 -2.16 -3.90 -19.07
CA LEU A 75 -2.37 -2.60 -19.68
C LEU A 75 -1.18 -2.16 -20.56
N THR A 76 -1.51 -1.42 -21.61
CA THR A 76 -0.50 -0.75 -22.44
C THR A 76 0.27 0.29 -21.62
N ASN A 77 1.47 0.67 -22.08
CA ASN A 77 2.28 1.69 -21.41
C ASN A 77 1.53 3.03 -21.26
N LYS A 78 0.70 3.41 -22.25
CA LYS A 78 -0.10 4.63 -22.24
C LYS A 78 -1.23 4.57 -21.21
N GLU A 79 -1.84 3.42 -21.03
CA GLU A 79 -2.88 3.20 -20.01
C GLU A 79 -2.28 3.21 -18.62
N ARG A 80 -1.12 2.56 -18.40
CA ARG A 80 -0.40 2.63 -17.13
C ARG A 80 0.04 4.04 -16.79
N GLU A 81 0.47 4.83 -17.78
CA GLU A 81 0.76 6.26 -17.58
C GLU A 81 -0.49 7.06 -17.19
N LYS A 82 -1.67 6.77 -17.77
CA LYS A 82 -2.93 7.39 -17.35
C LYS A 82 -3.28 7.01 -15.91
N LEU A 83 -3.20 5.73 -15.58
CA LEU A 83 -3.47 5.22 -14.22
C LEU A 83 -2.51 5.85 -13.20
N TYR A 84 -1.23 5.95 -13.55
CA TYR A 84 -0.22 6.61 -12.71
C TYR A 84 -0.57 8.08 -12.49
N ARG A 85 -0.98 8.82 -13.54
CA ARG A 85 -1.41 10.21 -13.40
C ARG A 85 -2.63 10.37 -12.49
N LEU A 86 -3.56 9.41 -12.49
CA LEU A 86 -4.69 9.40 -11.56
C LEU A 86 -4.20 9.20 -10.12
N ALA A 87 -3.35 8.20 -9.88
CA ALA A 87 -2.73 7.97 -8.57
C ALA A 87 -1.95 9.21 -8.10
N ASN A 88 -1.26 9.89 -9.02
CA ASN A 88 -0.42 11.03 -8.71
C ASN A 88 -1.17 12.32 -8.34
N ARG A 89 -2.51 12.33 -8.46
CA ARG A 89 -3.37 13.43 -7.97
C ARG A 89 -3.64 13.35 -6.47
N THR A 90 -3.23 12.26 -5.81
CA THR A 90 -3.42 12.05 -4.38
C THR A 90 -2.07 12.12 -3.65
N PRO A 91 -2.03 12.38 -2.33
CA PRO A 91 -0.77 12.41 -1.59
C PRO A 91 0.01 11.10 -1.70
N GLU A 92 1.32 11.12 -1.45
CA GLU A 92 2.20 9.95 -1.63
C GLU A 92 1.77 8.74 -0.80
N ASN A 93 1.26 8.97 0.41
CA ASN A 93 0.76 7.93 1.30
C ASN A 93 -0.64 7.42 0.93
N HIS A 94 -1.06 7.57 -0.33
CA HIS A 94 -2.33 7.03 -0.81
C HIS A 94 -2.08 6.03 -1.94
N ALA A 95 -2.78 4.90 -1.86
CA ALA A 95 -2.94 3.97 -2.98
C ALA A 95 -4.18 4.35 -3.79
N LEU A 96 -4.10 4.26 -5.11
CA LEU A 96 -5.28 4.41 -5.97
C LEU A 96 -6.15 3.16 -5.83
N VAL A 97 -7.46 3.33 -5.74
CA VAL A 97 -8.44 2.24 -5.85
C VAL A 97 -9.24 2.44 -7.12
N ASP A 98 -9.24 1.46 -8.01
CA ASP A 98 -9.93 1.50 -9.29
C ASP A 98 -10.52 0.11 -9.62
N ILE A 99 -11.75 -0.09 -9.15
CA ILE A 99 -12.57 -1.28 -9.44
C ILE A 99 -13.45 -0.90 -10.63
N GLU A 100 -13.06 -1.36 -11.81
CA GLU A 100 -13.64 -0.96 -13.08
C GLU A 100 -14.74 -1.93 -13.54
N ARG A 101 -15.72 -1.39 -14.28
CA ARG A 101 -16.78 -2.19 -14.91
C ARG A 101 -16.18 -3.13 -15.98
N GLY A 102 -16.79 -4.29 -16.17
CA GLY A 102 -16.34 -5.27 -17.17
C GLY A 102 -15.22 -6.20 -16.70
N TYR A 103 -14.71 -5.98 -15.48
CA TYR A 103 -13.81 -6.87 -14.77
C TYR A 103 -14.53 -7.51 -13.55
N PRO A 104 -14.01 -8.60 -12.97
CA PRO A 104 -14.63 -9.27 -11.82
C PRO A 104 -14.98 -8.29 -10.68
N GLY A 105 -16.20 -8.42 -10.14
CA GLY A 105 -16.75 -7.50 -9.13
C GLY A 105 -17.07 -6.08 -9.60
N GLY A 106 -16.81 -5.75 -10.88
CA GLY A 106 -17.09 -4.46 -11.49
C GLY A 106 -18.58 -4.07 -11.56
N ASP A 107 -19.50 -4.96 -11.15
CA ASP A 107 -20.91 -4.66 -10.91
C ASP A 107 -21.08 -3.67 -9.74
N PHE A 108 -20.08 -3.60 -8.87
CA PHE A 108 -19.94 -2.57 -7.86
C PHE A 108 -18.64 -1.76 -8.08
N PRO A 109 -18.65 -0.80 -9.03
CA PRO A 109 -17.45 -0.02 -9.34
C PRO A 109 -17.09 0.91 -8.19
N ILE A 110 -15.80 1.00 -7.88
CA ILE A 110 -15.23 1.80 -6.79
C ILE A 110 -14.03 2.54 -7.35
N PHE A 111 -14.11 3.87 -7.37
CA PHE A 111 -13.00 4.73 -7.75
C PHE A 111 -12.68 5.69 -6.60
N GLY A 112 -11.43 5.72 -6.16
CA GLY A 112 -11.02 6.57 -5.06
C GLY A 112 -9.58 6.35 -4.65
N SER A 113 -9.26 6.67 -3.39
CA SER A 113 -7.94 6.43 -2.84
C SER A 113 -8.01 5.89 -1.42
N PHE A 114 -7.08 5.01 -1.12
CA PHE A 114 -6.91 4.42 0.20
C PHE A 114 -5.72 5.07 0.90
N LYS A 115 -5.98 5.79 2.00
CA LYS A 115 -4.94 6.43 2.80
C LYS A 115 -4.19 5.39 3.63
N LEU A 116 -2.90 5.24 3.36
CA LEU A 116 -1.98 4.49 4.19
C LEU A 116 -1.71 5.28 5.48
N ARG A 117 -2.11 4.69 6.61
CA ARG A 117 -1.95 5.28 7.93
C ARG A 117 -0.64 4.83 8.56
N SER A 118 0.00 5.71 9.32
CA SER A 118 1.12 5.32 10.16
C SER A 118 0.65 4.39 11.28
N LEU A 119 1.57 3.62 11.83
CA LEU A 119 1.32 2.78 13.00
C LEU A 119 0.62 3.55 14.13
N ASN A 120 1.12 4.75 14.47
CA ASN A 120 0.54 5.58 15.53
C ASN A 120 -0.92 5.96 15.24
N ALA A 121 -1.27 6.21 13.98
CA ALA A 121 -2.65 6.52 13.61
C ALA A 121 -3.57 5.29 13.67
N ILE A 122 -3.03 4.08 13.46
CA ILE A 122 -3.76 2.82 13.65
C ILE A 122 -3.98 2.55 15.15
N LEU A 123 -2.94 2.69 15.97
CA LEU A 123 -3.04 2.53 17.42
C LEU A 123 -4.02 3.53 18.04
N ALA A 124 -4.00 4.79 17.61
CA ALA A 124 -4.96 5.80 18.06
C ALA A 124 -6.40 5.45 17.67
N PHE A 125 -6.62 4.88 16.47
CA PHE A 125 -7.93 4.40 16.06
C PHE A 125 -8.41 3.27 16.96
N LEU A 126 -7.59 2.23 17.17
CA LEU A 126 -7.93 1.10 18.04
C LEU A 126 -8.21 1.53 19.48
N ALA A 127 -7.42 2.48 20.02
CA ALA A 127 -7.67 3.00 21.36
C ALA A 127 -9.01 3.76 21.46
N HIS A 128 -9.39 4.48 20.41
CA HIS A 128 -10.68 5.18 20.38
C HIS A 128 -11.88 4.24 20.27
N THR A 129 -11.75 3.09 19.60
CA THR A 129 -12.85 2.13 19.45
C THR A 129 -13.18 1.39 20.74
N ILE A 130 -12.25 1.30 21.70
CA ILE A 130 -12.48 0.65 23.01
C ILE A 130 -13.54 1.41 23.83
N GLU A 131 -13.49 2.75 23.86
CA GLU A 131 -14.33 3.54 24.78
C GLU A 131 -15.19 4.62 24.10
N LYS A 132 -14.74 5.23 22.99
CA LYS A 132 -15.33 6.47 22.48
C LYS A 132 -16.20 6.29 21.25
N THR A 133 -15.76 5.45 20.32
CA THR A 133 -16.43 5.26 19.02
C THR A 133 -16.49 3.77 18.70
N PRO A 134 -17.43 3.04 19.32
CA PRO A 134 -17.56 1.62 19.06
C PRO A 134 -17.87 1.38 17.59
N GLU A 135 -17.20 0.38 17.02
CA GLU A 135 -17.50 -0.10 15.68
C GLU A 135 -18.86 -0.81 15.69
N PHE A 136 -19.55 -0.81 14.55
CA PHE A 136 -20.90 -1.35 14.39
C PHE A 136 -20.97 -2.28 13.19
N GLU A 137 -21.94 -3.18 13.20
CA GLU A 137 -22.13 -4.15 12.13
C GLU A 137 -22.49 -3.45 10.82
N VAL A 138 -21.82 -3.83 9.74
CA VAL A 138 -22.12 -3.37 8.38
C VAL A 138 -22.41 -4.59 7.52
N ALA A 139 -23.63 -4.65 6.97
CA ALA A 139 -24.02 -5.71 6.06
C ALA A 139 -23.31 -5.57 4.70
N PRO A 140 -22.90 -6.69 4.05
CA PRO A 140 -22.34 -6.65 2.71
C PRO A 140 -23.31 -6.02 1.70
N ASP A 141 -22.77 -5.29 0.72
CA ASP A 141 -23.56 -4.88 -0.45
C ASP A 141 -24.00 -6.13 -1.23
N PRO A 142 -25.26 -6.22 -1.72
CA PRO A 142 -25.77 -7.39 -2.44
C PRO A 142 -24.96 -7.82 -3.67
N ARG A 143 -24.17 -6.90 -4.26
CA ARG A 143 -23.28 -7.16 -5.40
C ARG A 143 -21.93 -7.73 -5.00
N THR A 144 -21.64 -7.79 -3.70
CA THR A 144 -20.45 -8.43 -3.16
C THR A 144 -20.74 -9.92 -3.00
N GLY A 145 -19.83 -10.77 -3.49
CA GLY A 145 -19.94 -12.21 -3.27
C GLY A 145 -19.76 -12.61 -1.79
N PRO A 146 -19.79 -13.91 -1.49
CA PRO A 146 -19.67 -14.39 -0.12
C PRO A 146 -18.32 -13.97 0.49
N VAL A 147 -18.37 -13.46 1.73
CA VAL A 147 -17.19 -13.09 2.53
C VAL A 147 -17.09 -14.08 3.70
N LYS A 148 -15.89 -14.61 3.95
CA LYS A 148 -15.69 -15.60 5.03
C LYS A 148 -15.83 -15.01 6.43
N GLU A 149 -15.28 -13.82 6.63
CA GLU A 149 -15.25 -13.14 7.93
C GLU A 149 -15.68 -11.67 7.75
N ASN A 150 -16.64 -11.23 8.56
CA ASN A 150 -17.09 -9.84 8.65
C ASN A 150 -17.32 -9.46 10.12
N PRO A 151 -16.27 -9.41 10.95
CA PRO A 151 -16.41 -9.05 12.34
C PRO A 151 -16.79 -7.57 12.48
N ILE A 152 -17.49 -7.27 13.56
CA ILE A 152 -17.90 -5.89 13.88
C ILE A 152 -16.68 -5.00 14.16
N ARG A 153 -15.64 -5.56 14.78
CA ARG A 153 -14.43 -4.83 15.20
C ARG A 153 -13.28 -5.10 14.24
N THR A 154 -12.53 -4.06 13.90
CA THR A 154 -11.31 -4.16 13.09
C THR A 154 -10.28 -5.06 13.79
N MET A 155 -10.14 -4.91 15.11
CA MET A 155 -9.43 -5.82 16.01
C MET A 155 -9.92 -5.54 17.42
N ASP A 156 -10.22 -6.57 18.20
CA ASP A 156 -10.67 -6.41 19.57
C ASP A 156 -9.50 -6.34 20.56
N ILE A 157 -9.69 -5.53 21.61
CA ILE A 157 -8.76 -5.39 22.74
C ILE A 157 -9.59 -5.45 24.02
N GLN A 158 -9.47 -6.54 24.75
CA GLN A 158 -10.17 -6.78 26.00
C GLN A 158 -9.45 -6.09 27.15
N LEU A 159 -10.19 -5.29 27.92
CA LEU A 159 -9.72 -4.71 29.17
C LEU A 159 -10.42 -5.41 30.34
N THR A 160 -9.65 -6.06 31.20
CA THR A 160 -10.18 -6.80 32.35
C THR A 160 -9.37 -6.51 33.60
N ASP A 161 -10.00 -6.60 34.77
CA ASP A 161 -9.31 -6.49 36.07
C ASP A 161 -8.66 -7.82 36.48
N SER A 162 -9.18 -8.94 35.97
CA SER A 162 -8.66 -10.29 36.15
C SER A 162 -7.85 -10.76 34.94
N GLU A 163 -6.99 -11.75 35.13
CA GLU A 163 -6.18 -12.32 34.06
C GLU A 163 -7.07 -12.96 32.96
N PRO A 164 -6.94 -12.53 31.69
CA PRO A 164 -7.74 -13.03 30.59
C PRO A 164 -7.18 -14.33 30.00
N ASP A 165 -8.06 -15.15 29.44
CA ASP A 165 -7.72 -16.38 28.72
C ASP A 165 -7.25 -16.07 27.29
N SER A 166 -6.05 -15.49 27.19
CA SER A 166 -5.38 -15.19 25.92
C SER A 166 -3.86 -15.28 26.07
N ASP A 167 -3.20 -15.84 25.07
CA ASP A 167 -1.72 -15.87 25.02
C ASP A 167 -1.14 -14.46 24.81
N LEU A 168 -1.89 -13.59 24.13
CA LEU A 168 -1.51 -12.23 23.81
C LEU A 168 -2.09 -11.27 24.86
N ARG A 169 -1.51 -11.29 26.06
CA ARG A 169 -1.92 -10.47 27.20
C ARG A 169 -0.77 -9.70 27.86
N VAL A 170 -1.07 -8.53 28.40
CA VAL A 170 -0.14 -7.73 29.20
C VAL A 170 -0.87 -7.02 30.34
N LYS A 171 -0.21 -6.89 31.50
CA LYS A 171 -0.70 -6.09 32.62
C LYS A 171 -0.08 -4.70 32.58
N PHE A 172 -0.90 -3.66 32.55
CA PHE A 172 -0.46 -2.27 32.54
C PHE A 172 -1.41 -1.40 33.36
N ALA A 173 -0.85 -0.51 34.20
CA ALA A 173 -1.61 0.39 35.06
C ALA A 173 -2.73 -0.29 35.89
N GLY A 174 -2.47 -1.52 36.37
CA GLY A 174 -3.42 -2.29 37.18
C GLY A 174 -4.48 -3.06 36.40
N LYS A 175 -4.59 -2.87 35.08
CA LYS A 175 -5.52 -3.59 34.20
C LYS A 175 -4.80 -4.59 33.29
N TYR A 176 -5.50 -5.63 32.88
CA TYR A 176 -5.06 -6.54 31.83
C TYR A 176 -5.60 -6.06 30.49
N TYR A 177 -4.72 -6.07 29.49
CA TYR A 177 -5.04 -5.86 28.09
C TYR A 177 -4.77 -7.16 27.36
N ALA A 178 -5.73 -7.64 26.57
CA ALA A 178 -5.57 -8.86 25.80
C ALA A 178 -6.21 -8.78 24.42
N VAL A 179 -5.59 -9.44 23.46
CA VAL A 179 -6.18 -9.69 22.14
C VAL A 179 -6.92 -11.03 22.23
N PRO A 180 -8.21 -11.13 21.84
CA PRO A 180 -8.92 -12.40 21.88
C PRO A 180 -8.27 -13.48 21.03
N ASN A 181 -8.50 -14.74 21.39
CA ASN A 181 -7.99 -15.91 20.68
C ASN A 181 -8.76 -16.24 19.38
N THR A 182 -9.35 -15.25 18.70
CA THR A 182 -10.03 -15.47 17.41
C THR A 182 -9.01 -15.46 16.26
N ASN A 183 -9.34 -16.09 15.14
CA ASN A 183 -8.48 -16.06 13.94
C ASN A 183 -8.29 -14.63 13.44
N TRP A 184 -9.39 -13.88 13.35
CA TRP A 184 -9.38 -12.49 12.91
C TRP A 184 -8.48 -11.60 13.77
N ASP A 185 -8.66 -11.64 15.09
CA ASP A 185 -7.91 -10.77 16.01
C ASP A 185 -6.41 -11.13 16.04
N ARG A 186 -6.08 -12.43 15.96
CA ARG A 186 -4.68 -12.88 15.86
C ARG A 186 -4.03 -12.42 14.56
N GLU A 187 -4.69 -12.56 13.41
CA GLU A 187 -4.16 -12.10 12.12
C GLU A 187 -4.01 -10.56 12.08
N ALA A 188 -5.01 -9.83 12.56
CA ALA A 188 -4.96 -8.38 12.66
C ALA A 188 -3.79 -7.92 13.56
N PHE A 189 -3.58 -8.59 14.70
CA PHE A 189 -2.46 -8.32 15.59
C PHE A 189 -1.11 -8.62 14.95
N ILE A 190 -0.98 -9.72 14.19
CA ILE A 190 0.26 -10.07 13.46
C ILE A 190 0.60 -8.99 12.43
N ILE A 191 -0.40 -8.48 11.68
CA ILE A 191 -0.19 -7.38 10.73
C ILE A 191 0.27 -6.12 11.45
N LEU A 192 -0.39 -5.76 12.55
CA LEU A 192 -0.01 -4.61 13.38
C LEU A 192 1.41 -4.75 13.94
N TYR A 193 1.78 -5.95 14.40
CA TYR A 193 3.12 -6.25 14.90
C TYR A 193 4.18 -6.13 13.81
N LYS A 194 3.92 -6.63 12.60
CA LYS A 194 4.82 -6.44 11.45
C LYS A 194 5.01 -4.96 11.11
N LEU A 195 3.94 -4.17 11.13
CA LEU A 195 4.03 -2.71 10.94
C LEU A 195 4.86 -2.05 12.05
N PHE A 196 4.69 -2.47 13.31
CA PHE A 196 5.50 -2.02 14.42
C PHE A 196 6.98 -2.33 14.21
N GLN A 197 7.33 -3.56 13.84
CA GLN A 197 8.71 -3.96 13.58
C GLN A 197 9.36 -3.07 12.53
N VAL A 198 8.72 -2.91 11.35
CA VAL A 198 9.26 -2.07 10.27
C VAL A 198 9.46 -0.62 10.73
N THR A 199 8.48 -0.07 11.45
CA THR A 199 8.53 1.33 11.92
C THR A 199 9.64 1.55 12.94
N VAL A 200 9.86 0.62 13.86
CA VAL A 200 10.87 0.75 14.93
C VAL A 200 12.27 0.43 14.41
N THR A 201 12.41 -0.53 13.48
CA THR A 201 13.72 -0.86 12.91
C THR A 201 14.31 0.26 12.05
N ASP A 202 13.47 1.03 11.34
CA ASP A 202 13.95 2.22 10.58
C ASP A 202 14.47 3.33 11.50
N VAL A 203 13.92 3.48 12.71
CA VAL A 203 14.41 4.48 13.69
C VAL A 203 15.78 4.09 14.25
N SER A 204 16.07 2.79 14.38
CA SER A 204 17.39 2.29 14.78
C SER A 204 18.47 2.36 13.68
N ALA A 205 18.12 2.70 12.43
CA ALA A 205 19.09 2.87 11.35
C ALA A 205 19.80 4.24 11.35
N VAL A 206 19.48 5.13 12.30
CA VAL A 206 20.28 6.32 12.61
C VAL A 206 21.23 6.01 13.76
N GLY A 207 22.32 5.32 13.44
CA GLY A 207 23.41 5.08 14.40
C GLY A 207 24.17 3.79 14.14
N ILE A 208 25.09 3.79 13.18
CA ILE A 208 26.10 2.73 13.07
C ILE A 208 27.05 2.87 14.27
N PRO A 209 27.42 1.77 14.95
CA PRO A 209 28.74 1.23 14.70
C PRO A 209 28.70 -0.27 14.36
N VAL A 210 29.45 -0.60 13.31
CA VAL A 210 29.95 -1.94 13.05
C VAL A 210 30.82 -2.36 14.23
N THR A 211 30.50 -3.48 14.85
CA THR A 211 31.46 -4.21 15.69
C THR A 211 31.78 -5.52 14.99
N ILE A 212 32.94 -5.57 14.34
CA ILE A 212 33.61 -6.84 14.02
C ILE A 212 34.26 -7.29 15.34
N ALA A 213 33.85 -8.46 15.84
CA ALA A 213 34.59 -9.17 16.88
C ALA A 213 35.42 -10.28 16.23
N LYS A 214 36.65 -10.40 16.74
CA LYS A 214 37.80 -11.15 16.22
C LYS A 214 37.74 -12.62 16.60
#